data_AF-A0A6L5ZEQ0-F1
#
_entry.id   AF-A0A6L5ZEQ0-F1
#
_cell.length_a   1.000
_cell.length_b   1.000
_cell.length_c   1.000
_cell.angle_alpha   90.00
_cell.angle_beta   90.00
_cell.angle_gamma   90.00
#
_symmetry.space_group_name_H-M   'P 1'
#
loop_
_entity.id
_entity.type
_entity.pdbx_description
1 polymer ?
#
loop_
_entity_poly.entity_id
_entity_poly.type
_entity_poly.pdbx_seq_one_letter_code
_entity_poly.pdbx_strand_id
1 'polypeptide(L)'
;MDKHLLFDMSYALMRRFAFIEVGTPPEAVYEQLLGGPESLIRNLLPLRTLKDLGPAIYVDAAKYAHRRAQDGITDSRLVYEVFYAYFLPQFEGMDHRQGLRLQRLLSEHLDPAEQAESHRVISELLGEELLS
;
A
#
# COMPACT_ATOMS: atom_id res chain seq x y z
N MET A 1 -33.35 -1.56 -10.00
CA MET A 1 -33.58 -1.22 -11.42
C MET A 1 -32.57 -0.14 -11.86
N ASP A 2 -31.27 -0.35 -11.60
CA ASP A 2 -30.22 0.71 -11.73
C ASP A 2 -28.96 0.21 -12.44
N LYS A 3 -28.55 -1.05 -12.21
CA LYS A 3 -27.39 -1.68 -12.88
C LYS A 3 -27.53 -1.77 -14.40
N HIS A 4 -28.74 -1.97 -14.92
CA HIS A 4 -28.97 -2.07 -16.36
C HIS A 4 -28.90 -0.71 -17.07
N LEU A 5 -29.27 0.39 -16.41
CA LEU A 5 -29.19 1.73 -16.97
C LEU A 5 -27.74 2.21 -17.16
N LEU A 6 -26.84 1.82 -16.24
CA LEU A 6 -25.41 2.14 -16.33
C LEU A 6 -24.77 1.50 -17.57
N PHE A 7 -25.17 0.27 -17.93
CA PHE A 7 -24.67 -0.44 -19.12
C PHE A 7 -25.23 0.15 -20.43
N ASP A 8 -26.52 0.48 -20.49
CA ASP A 8 -27.12 1.05 -21.71
C ASP A 8 -26.67 2.50 -21.96
N MET A 9 -26.49 3.30 -20.90
CA MET A 9 -25.83 4.61 -21.01
C MET A 9 -24.34 4.47 -21.35
N SER A 10 -23.66 3.39 -20.92
CA SER A 10 -22.24 3.17 -21.22
C SER A 10 -21.97 2.99 -22.71
N TYR A 11 -22.80 2.29 -23.48
CA TYR A 11 -22.48 1.99 -24.88
C TYR A 11 -22.43 3.25 -25.78
N ALA A 12 -23.44 4.12 -25.65
CA ALA A 12 -23.51 5.37 -26.41
C ALA A 12 -22.42 6.38 -26.01
N LEU A 13 -21.94 6.30 -24.76
CA LEU A 13 -20.83 7.08 -24.22
C LEU A 13 -19.47 6.51 -24.69
N MET A 14 -19.25 5.20 -24.52
CA MET A 14 -18.00 4.51 -24.85
C MET A 14 -17.57 4.66 -26.32
N ARG A 15 -18.52 4.72 -27.27
CA ARG A 15 -18.19 4.94 -28.69
C ARG A 15 -17.68 6.35 -29.02
N ARG A 16 -17.72 7.30 -28.08
CA ARG A 16 -17.28 8.70 -28.26
C ARG A 16 -15.96 9.01 -27.55
N PHE A 17 -15.39 8.04 -26.83
CA PHE A 17 -14.12 8.20 -26.12
C PHE A 17 -13.15 7.09 -26.53
N ALA A 18 -11.86 7.44 -26.59
CA ALA A 18 -10.79 6.46 -26.65
C ALA A 18 -10.43 6.06 -25.21
N PHE A 19 -10.46 4.76 -24.92
CA PHE A 19 -9.99 4.23 -23.65
C PHE A 19 -8.50 3.92 -23.78
N ILE A 20 -7.70 4.57 -22.94
CA ILE A 20 -6.27 4.28 -22.82
C ILE A 20 -6.08 3.57 -21.49
N GLU A 21 -5.70 2.30 -21.55
CA GLU A 21 -5.30 1.55 -20.36
C GLU A 21 -3.91 2.03 -19.93
N VAL A 22 -3.82 2.56 -18.72
CA VAL A 22 -2.56 2.99 -18.11
C VAL A 22 -2.26 2.03 -16.96
N GLY A 23 -1.32 1.12 -17.19
CA GLY A 23 -0.81 0.22 -16.16
C GLY A 23 0.15 0.92 -15.19
N THR A 24 0.59 0.20 -14.15
CA THR A 24 1.63 0.73 -13.27
C THR A 24 2.99 0.76 -13.95
N PRO A 25 3.82 1.79 -13.71
CA PRO A 25 5.09 1.92 -14.37
C PRO A 25 6.13 0.91 -13.84
N PRO A 26 7.25 0.69 -14.56
CA PRO A 26 8.36 -0.10 -14.07
C PRO A 26 8.93 0.44 -12.75
N GLU A 27 9.55 -0.43 -11.96
CA GLU A 27 10.14 -0.06 -10.65
C GLU A 27 11.11 1.12 -10.71
N ALA A 28 11.93 1.20 -11.78
CA ALA A 28 12.84 2.33 -12.00
C ALA A 28 12.15 3.70 -11.94
N VAL A 29 10.87 3.80 -12.34
CA VAL A 29 10.10 5.05 -12.25
C VAL A 29 9.76 5.39 -10.80
N TYR A 30 9.44 4.39 -9.97
CA TYR A 30 9.19 4.61 -8.54
C TYR A 30 10.46 5.09 -7.85
N GLU A 31 11.60 4.48 -8.17
CA GLU A 31 12.90 4.90 -7.64
C GLU A 31 13.26 6.34 -8.03
N GLN A 32 12.94 6.76 -9.25
CA GLN A 32 13.13 8.16 -9.68
C GLN A 32 12.20 9.11 -8.91
N LEU A 33 10.94 8.73 -8.72
CA LEU A 33 9.94 9.56 -8.04
C LEU A 33 10.19 9.73 -6.54
N LEU A 34 10.76 8.71 -5.87
CA LEU A 34 10.98 8.70 -4.43
C LEU A 34 12.20 9.51 -3.96
N GLY A 35 12.95 10.16 -4.86
CA GLY A 35 14.28 10.69 -4.56
C GLY A 35 15.28 9.54 -4.32
N GLY A 36 16.58 9.83 -4.19
CA GLY A 36 17.69 8.85 -4.23
C GLY A 36 17.59 7.61 -3.29
N PRO A 37 18.61 6.74 -3.29
CA PRO A 37 18.56 5.40 -2.68
C PRO A 37 18.26 5.35 -1.17
N GLU A 38 18.29 6.49 -0.46
CA GLU A 38 18.21 6.57 0.99
C GLU A 38 16.78 6.67 1.57
N SER A 39 15.75 6.71 0.72
CA SER A 39 14.37 6.82 1.22
C SER A 39 13.86 5.51 1.83
N LEU A 40 13.53 5.51 3.12
CA LEU A 40 12.91 4.38 3.84
C LEU A 40 11.65 3.84 3.14
N ILE A 41 10.97 4.65 2.33
CA ILE A 41 9.79 4.21 1.57
C ILE A 41 10.13 3.18 0.50
N ARG A 42 11.37 3.14 0.02
CA ARG A 42 11.83 2.13 -0.96
C ARG A 42 11.72 0.71 -0.41
N ASN A 43 11.90 0.54 0.90
CA ASN A 43 11.74 -0.73 1.60
C ASN A 43 10.32 -1.31 1.46
N LEU A 44 9.33 -0.47 1.13
CA LEU A 44 7.94 -0.87 0.92
C LEU A 44 7.59 -1.14 -0.56
N LEU A 45 8.52 -0.99 -1.51
CA LEU A 45 8.28 -1.35 -2.91
C LEU A 45 7.92 -2.83 -3.13
N PRO A 46 8.49 -3.81 -2.39
CA PRO A 46 8.12 -5.21 -2.50
C PRO A 46 6.63 -5.49 -2.23
N LEU A 47 5.91 -4.60 -1.56
CA LEU A 47 4.46 -4.71 -1.35
C LEU A 47 3.67 -4.76 -2.67
N ARG A 48 4.23 -4.23 -3.76
CA ARG A 48 3.66 -4.32 -5.12
C ARG A 48 3.53 -5.75 -5.64
N THR A 49 4.27 -6.69 -5.05
CA THR A 49 4.16 -8.12 -5.40
C THR A 49 2.89 -8.77 -4.83
N LEU A 50 2.20 -8.10 -3.91
CA LEU A 50 0.94 -8.57 -3.30
C LEU A 50 -0.29 -7.92 -3.93
N LYS A 51 -0.17 -6.64 -4.31
CA LYS A 51 -1.22 -5.87 -4.98
C LYS A 51 -0.60 -4.86 -5.92
N ASP A 52 -1.25 -4.59 -7.05
CA ASP A 52 -0.78 -3.59 -8.01
C ASP A 52 -0.98 -2.17 -7.44
N LEU A 53 0.05 -1.65 -6.76
CA LEU A 53 0.03 -0.34 -6.13
C LEU A 53 0.68 0.70 -7.05
N GLY A 54 -0.12 1.68 -7.46
CA GLY A 54 0.35 2.82 -8.26
C GLY A 54 1.33 3.72 -7.49
N PRO A 55 2.09 4.58 -8.19
CA PRO A 55 3.15 5.39 -7.57
C PRO A 55 2.64 6.49 -6.63
N ALA A 56 1.38 6.91 -6.75
CA ALA A 56 0.82 8.01 -5.96
C ALA A 56 0.91 7.75 -4.45
N ILE A 57 0.56 6.54 -4.01
CA ILE A 57 0.61 6.17 -2.59
C ILE A 57 2.03 6.23 -2.02
N TYR A 58 3.02 5.83 -2.82
CA TYR A 58 4.44 5.88 -2.44
C TYR A 58 4.93 7.32 -2.35
N VAL A 59 4.54 8.17 -3.30
CA VAL A 59 4.91 9.60 -3.29
C VAL A 59 4.29 10.31 -2.08
N ASP A 60 3.03 10.02 -1.75
CA ASP A 60 2.37 10.64 -0.59
C ASP A 60 2.91 10.12 0.74
N ALA A 61 3.18 8.81 0.83
CA ALA A 61 3.90 8.21 1.95
C ALA A 61 5.29 8.83 2.15
N ALA A 62 6.03 9.12 1.07
CA ALA A 62 7.34 9.75 1.14
C ALA A 62 7.29 11.19 1.64
N LYS A 63 6.30 11.98 1.21
CA LYS A 63 6.08 13.33 1.74
C LYS A 63 5.79 13.30 3.24
N TYR A 64 4.94 12.38 3.68
CA TYR A 64 4.65 12.19 5.09
C TYR A 64 5.91 11.78 5.86
N ALA A 65 6.63 10.76 5.39
CA ALA A 65 7.84 10.26 6.04
C ALA A 65 8.91 11.33 6.17
N HIS A 66 9.12 12.13 5.13
CA HIS A 66 10.09 13.22 5.15
C HIS A 66 9.81 14.25 6.25
N ARG A 67 8.55 14.66 6.41
CA ARG A 67 8.14 15.55 7.50
C ARG A 67 8.27 14.86 8.85
N ARG A 68 7.76 13.62 8.95
CA ARG A 68 7.63 12.89 10.21
C ARG A 68 8.97 12.45 10.79
N ALA A 69 9.98 12.22 9.95
CA ALA A 69 11.36 11.97 10.38
C ALA A 69 11.97 13.13 11.19
N GLN A 70 11.46 14.36 11.04
CA GLN A 70 11.96 15.53 11.78
C GLN A 70 11.48 15.55 13.24
N ASP A 71 10.54 14.68 13.62
CA ASP A 71 9.95 14.64 14.95
C ASP A 71 10.74 13.75 15.94
N GLY A 72 11.91 13.24 15.53
CA GLY A 72 12.79 12.44 16.41
C GLY A 72 12.29 11.03 16.72
N ILE A 73 11.47 10.45 15.85
CA ILE A 73 11.02 9.05 15.95
C ILE A 73 12.05 8.10 15.35
N THR A 74 11.95 6.80 15.67
CA THR A 74 12.78 5.76 15.07
C THR A 74 12.33 5.43 13.64
N ASP A 75 13.24 4.90 12.83
CA ASP A 75 12.93 4.43 11.48
C ASP A 75 11.86 3.33 11.49
N SER A 76 11.95 2.38 12.44
CA SER A 76 10.92 1.35 12.66
C SER A 76 9.54 1.99 12.87
N ARG A 77 9.44 2.98 13.76
CA ARG A 77 8.18 3.65 14.05
C ARG A 77 7.65 4.39 12.82
N LEU A 78 8.53 5.03 12.06
CA LEU A 78 8.16 5.74 10.84
C LEU A 78 7.63 4.78 9.77
N VAL A 79 8.30 3.65 9.55
CA VAL A 79 7.86 2.60 8.62
C VAL A 79 6.50 2.06 9.03
N TYR A 80 6.30 1.78 10.32
CA TYR A 80 5.00 1.34 10.84
C TYR A 80 3.89 2.37 10.62
N GLU A 81 4.11 3.64 10.98
CA GLU A 81 3.11 4.71 10.81
C GLU A 81 2.75 4.92 9.34
N VAL A 82 3.75 4.88 8.45
CA VAL A 82 3.55 4.93 7.00
C VAL A 82 2.72 3.74 6.52
N PHE A 83 3.12 2.53 6.90
CA PHE A 83 2.41 1.31 6.51
C PHE A 83 0.95 1.38 6.94
N TYR A 84 0.71 1.69 8.22
CA TYR A 84 -0.63 1.76 8.80
C TYR A 84 -1.51 2.81 8.10
N ALA A 85 -0.99 4.02 7.87
CA ALA A 85 -1.79 5.13 7.35
C ALA A 85 -2.04 5.04 5.83
N TYR A 86 -1.08 4.51 5.06
CA TYR A 86 -1.13 4.54 3.60
C TYR A 86 -1.39 3.16 3.00
N PHE A 87 -0.69 2.13 3.47
CA PHE A 87 -0.64 0.84 2.79
C PHE A 87 -1.64 -0.18 3.34
N LEU A 88 -1.86 -0.25 4.65
CA LEU A 88 -2.77 -1.21 5.27
C LEU A 88 -4.19 -1.18 4.65
N PRO A 89 -4.82 -0.02 4.39
CA PRO A 89 -6.14 0.02 3.76
C PRO A 89 -6.15 -0.56 2.33
N GLN A 90 -5.01 -0.53 1.63
CA GLN A 90 -4.91 -1.11 0.29
C GLN A 90 -4.99 -2.64 0.33
N PHE A 91 -4.80 -3.25 1.49
CA PHE A 91 -4.77 -4.69 1.64
C PHE A 91 -6.09 -5.27 2.18
N GLU A 92 -7.11 -4.43 2.37
CA GLU A 92 -8.47 -4.89 2.71
C GLU A 92 -8.97 -5.94 1.71
N GLY A 93 -9.54 -7.02 2.25
CA GLY A 93 -10.06 -8.14 1.48
C GLY A 93 -9.01 -9.15 0.99
N MET A 94 -7.76 -9.06 1.47
CA MET A 94 -6.75 -10.07 1.20
C MET A 94 -7.02 -11.38 1.94
N ASP A 95 -6.55 -12.49 1.38
CA ASP A 95 -6.62 -13.79 2.05
C ASP A 95 -5.52 -13.98 3.11
N HIS A 96 -5.68 -14.99 3.96
CA HIS A 96 -4.71 -15.32 5.01
C HIS A 96 -3.28 -15.55 4.47
N ARG A 97 -3.15 -16.19 3.30
CA ARG A 97 -1.84 -16.48 2.71
C ARG A 97 -1.15 -15.18 2.28
N GLN A 98 -1.89 -14.23 1.72
CA GLN A 98 -1.40 -12.90 1.38
C GLN A 98 -1.04 -12.11 2.65
N GLY A 99 -1.85 -12.21 3.70
CA GLY A 99 -1.59 -11.58 5.01
C GLY A 99 -0.28 -12.05 5.66
N LEU A 100 -0.01 -13.36 5.66
CA LEU A 100 1.27 -13.90 6.15
C LEU A 100 2.47 -13.39 5.33
N ARG A 101 2.28 -13.20 4.02
CA ARG A 101 3.34 -12.69 3.14
C ARG A 101 3.56 -11.20 3.37
N LEU A 102 2.49 -10.44 3.61
CA LEU A 102 2.55 -9.04 4.02
C LEU A 102 3.30 -8.87 5.34
N GLN A 103 2.97 -9.69 6.35
CA GLN A 103 3.64 -9.66 7.65
C GLN A 103 5.15 -9.88 7.52
N ARG A 104 5.57 -10.86 6.71
CA ARG A 104 7.00 -11.14 6.49
C ARG A 104 7.72 -9.96 5.87
N LEU A 105 7.21 -9.43 4.75
CA LEU A 105 7.81 -8.30 4.06
C LEU A 105 7.94 -7.07 4.97
N LEU A 106 6.92 -6.82 5.81
CA LEU A 106 6.95 -5.68 6.71
C LEU A 106 7.90 -5.90 7.91
N SER A 107 7.93 -7.10 8.48
CA SER A 107 8.73 -7.42 9.67
C SER A 107 10.24 -7.23 9.48
N GLU A 108 10.74 -7.34 8.25
CA GLU A 108 12.15 -7.10 7.91
C GLU A 108 12.61 -5.66 8.17
N HIS A 109 11.68 -4.74 8.34
CA HIS A 109 11.93 -3.31 8.51
C HIS A 109 11.47 -2.74 9.86
N LEU A 110 11.00 -3.60 10.77
CA LEU A 110 10.42 -3.21 12.05
C LEU A 110 11.20 -3.80 13.23
N ASP A 111 11.32 -3.01 14.28
CA ASP A 111 11.77 -3.45 15.60
C ASP A 111 10.66 -4.29 16.29
N PRO A 112 11.00 -5.08 17.32
CA PRO A 112 10.07 -6.04 17.93
C PRO A 112 8.74 -5.43 18.42
N ALA A 113 8.75 -4.18 18.88
CA ALA A 113 7.53 -3.50 19.34
C ALA A 113 6.56 -3.24 18.17
N GLU A 114 7.05 -2.65 17.08
CA GLU A 114 6.26 -2.41 15.88
C GLU A 114 5.91 -3.70 15.12
N GLN A 115 6.74 -4.75 15.20
CA GLN A 115 6.39 -6.08 14.68
C GLN A 115 5.13 -6.63 15.38
N ALA A 116 5.04 -6.51 16.70
CA ALA A 116 3.87 -6.94 17.45
C ALA A 116 2.64 -6.08 17.14
N GLU A 117 2.82 -4.77 16.95
CA GLU A 117 1.73 -3.86 16.56
C GLU A 117 1.21 -4.17 15.14
N SER A 118 2.12 -4.29 14.16
CA SER A 118 1.78 -4.64 12.78
C SER A 118 1.09 -6.00 12.66
N HIS A 119 1.55 -7.00 13.42
CA HIS A 119 0.89 -8.32 13.46
C HIS A 119 -0.56 -8.21 13.90
N ARG A 120 -0.85 -7.45 14.95
CA ARG A 120 -2.24 -7.28 15.43
C ARG A 120 -3.13 -6.64 14.39
N VAL A 121 -2.70 -5.53 13.79
CA VAL A 121 -3.53 -4.81 12.80
C VAL A 121 -3.70 -5.60 11.50
N ILE A 122 -2.72 -6.43 11.11
CA ILE A 122 -2.84 -7.32 9.96
C ILE A 122 -3.78 -8.48 10.27
N SER A 123 -3.72 -9.09 11.47
CA SER A 123 -4.69 -10.11 11.88
C SER A 123 -6.12 -9.56 11.93
N GLU A 124 -6.32 -8.35 12.46
CA GLU A 124 -7.62 -7.67 12.46
C GLU A 124 -8.15 -7.45 11.04
N LEU A 125 -7.29 -7.03 10.10
CA LEU A 125 -7.62 -6.85 8.69
C LEU A 125 -8.10 -8.16 8.03
N LEU A 126 -7.52 -9.29 8.42
CA LEU A 126 -7.87 -10.61 7.90
C LEU A 126 -9.18 -11.17 8.48
N GLY A 127 -9.80 -10.47 9.44
CA GLY A 127 -10.96 -10.99 10.17
C GLY A 127 -10.60 -12.16 11.09
N GLU A 128 -9.32 -12.30 11.44
CA GLU A 128 -8.87 -13.18 12.51
C GLU A 128 -9.15 -12.49 13.84
N GLU A 129 -10.43 -12.46 14.22
CA GLU A 129 -10.78 -12.22 15.61
C GLU A 129 -10.05 -13.28 16.44
N LEU A 130 -8.99 -12.84 17.12
CA LEU A 130 -8.27 -13.48 18.22
C LEU A 130 -8.82 -14.87 18.56
N LEU A 131 -8.26 -15.90 17.91
CA LEU A 131 -8.22 -17.24 18.52
C LEU A 131 -7.25 -17.16 19.70
N SER A 132 -7.72 -16.56 20.80
CA SER A 132 -7.17 -16.70 22.15
C SER A 132 -7.55 -18.06 22.72
#